data_AF-A0A5P9JAY9-F1
#
_entry.id   AF-A0A5P9JAY9-F1
#
_cell.length_a   1.000
_cell.length_b   1.000
_cell.length_c   1.000
_cell.angle_alpha   90.00
_cell.angle_beta   90.00
_cell.angle_gamma   90.00
#
_symmetry.space_group_name_H-M   'P 1'
#
loop_
_entity.id
_entity.type
_entity.pdbx_description
1 polymer ?
#
loop_
_entity_poly.entity_id
_entity_poly.type
_entity_poly.pdbx_seq_one_letter_code
_entity_poly.pdbx_strand_id
1 'polypeptide(L)'
;MKMLALIAAAALAVTACAPVTEEEVSDAPEVDTGPAVSLGRIRDEAAFLSLVAGQELVGQGGSLRINADGTYSGTDAGLPVSGTWEWRAPVWCAAPVAAEAECFAWDRIPAGIRRIRNQGMGGGTDYRIQ
;
A
#
# COMPACT_ATOMS: atom_id res chain seq x y z
N MET A 1 21.37 11.36 -62.79
CA MET A 1 21.11 10.04 -63.41
C MET A 1 19.65 9.67 -63.16
N LYS A 2 19.01 9.07 -64.17
CA LYS A 2 17.58 8.77 -64.35
C LYS A 2 17.24 7.37 -63.82
N MET A 3 16.07 7.21 -63.15
CA MET A 3 15.11 6.07 -63.18
C MET A 3 14.03 6.41 -62.11
N LEU A 4 12.71 6.65 -62.32
CA LEU A 4 11.64 5.97 -63.09
C LEU A 4 11.65 4.45 -62.83
N ALA A 5 10.63 3.73 -62.36
CA ALA A 5 9.15 3.83 -62.36
C ALA A 5 8.62 2.76 -61.34
N LEU A 6 7.55 2.93 -60.54
CA LEU A 6 6.09 2.80 -60.81
C LEU A 6 5.54 1.34 -60.67
N ILE A 7 4.32 1.22 -60.10
CA ILE A 7 3.31 0.10 -60.19
C ILE A 7 3.41 -0.96 -59.06
N ALA A 8 2.38 -1.47 -58.37
CA ALA A 8 0.93 -1.56 -58.63
C ALA A 8 0.11 -1.56 -57.31
N ALA A 9 -1.10 -0.99 -57.39
CA ALA A 9 -2.18 -1.23 -56.44
C ALA A 9 -2.94 -2.52 -56.83
N ALA A 10 -3.32 -3.32 -55.84
CA ALA A 10 -4.32 -4.38 -56.01
C ALA A 10 -5.38 -4.23 -54.92
N ALA A 11 -6.56 -3.79 -55.35
CA ALA A 11 -7.80 -3.80 -54.56
C ALA A 11 -8.46 -5.18 -54.68
N LEU A 12 -8.93 -5.74 -53.58
CA LEU A 12 -9.86 -6.88 -53.58
C LEU A 12 -11.08 -6.55 -52.73
N ALA A 13 -12.23 -6.95 -53.26
CA ALA A 13 -13.55 -6.43 -52.96
C ALA A 13 -14.28 -7.17 -51.82
N VAL A 14 -15.14 -6.37 -51.19
CA VAL A 14 -16.37 -6.61 -50.40
C VAL A 14 -16.92 -8.04 -50.36
N THR A 15 -17.16 -8.52 -49.13
CA THR A 15 -18.26 -9.45 -48.84
C THR A 15 -19.12 -8.86 -47.73
N ALA A 16 -20.36 -8.51 -48.07
CA ALA A 16 -21.38 -8.03 -47.17
C ALA A 16 -22.17 -9.22 -46.57
N CYS A 17 -22.20 -9.30 -45.25
CA CYS A 17 -23.25 -9.93 -44.45
C CYS A 17 -23.39 -9.11 -43.15
N ALA A 18 -24.36 -8.20 -43.11
CA ALA A 18 -25.00 -7.85 -41.84
C ALA A 18 -26.16 -8.85 -41.67
N PRO A 19 -26.42 -9.38 -40.46
CA PRO A 19 -27.02 -8.56 -39.40
C PRO A 19 -26.50 -8.89 -37.99
N VAL A 20 -26.61 -7.97 -37.04
CA VAL A 20 -27.26 -8.18 -35.72
C VAL A 20 -27.47 -6.81 -35.07
N THR A 21 -28.71 -6.65 -34.63
CA THR A 21 -29.37 -5.67 -33.77
C THR A 21 -28.70 -5.44 -32.41
N GLU A 22 -28.80 -4.19 -31.94
CA GLU A 22 -28.84 -3.72 -30.54
C GLU A 22 -28.27 -4.66 -29.45
N GLU A 23 -27.15 -4.24 -28.86
CA GLU A 23 -27.03 -4.29 -27.39
C GLU A 23 -26.81 -2.85 -26.93
N GLU A 24 -27.88 -2.26 -26.39
CA GLU A 24 -27.75 -1.22 -25.37
C GLU A 24 -26.82 -1.78 -24.29
N VAL A 25 -25.56 -1.33 -24.28
CA VAL A 25 -24.72 -1.49 -23.11
C VAL A 25 -25.30 -0.54 -22.08
N SER A 26 -26.27 -1.09 -21.35
CA SER A 26 -26.75 -0.60 -20.08
C SER A 26 -25.55 -0.14 -19.28
N ASP A 27 -25.49 1.17 -19.06
CA ASP A 27 -24.74 1.83 -17.99
C ASP A 27 -25.10 1.15 -16.66
N ALA A 28 -24.48 0.00 -16.39
CA ALA A 28 -24.39 -0.51 -15.05
C ALA A 28 -23.61 0.57 -14.28
N PRO A 29 -24.13 1.11 -13.17
CA PRO A 29 -23.37 2.06 -12.39
C PRO A 29 -22.05 1.40 -12.05
N GLU A 30 -20.94 2.02 -12.46
CA GLU A 30 -19.62 1.68 -11.95
C GLU A 30 -19.77 1.68 -10.44
N VAL A 31 -19.75 0.48 -9.85
CA VAL A 31 -19.73 0.33 -8.41
C VAL A 31 -18.41 0.94 -8.01
N ASP A 32 -18.45 2.21 -7.59
CA ASP A 32 -17.39 2.86 -6.84
C ASP A 32 -17.31 2.14 -5.50
N THR A 33 -16.75 0.95 -5.58
CA THR A 33 -16.25 0.19 -4.46
C THR A 33 -15.08 1.02 -4.00
N GLY A 34 -15.34 1.93 -3.06
CA GLY A 34 -14.33 2.83 -2.50
C GLY A 34 -13.03 2.09 -2.17
N PRO A 35 -11.91 2.81 -2.04
CA PRO A 35 -10.57 2.26 -2.18
C PRO A 35 -10.41 0.92 -1.44
N ALA A 36 -10.15 -0.13 -2.20
CA ALA A 36 -9.91 -1.45 -1.64
C ALA A 36 -8.72 -1.38 -0.68
N VAL A 37 -8.99 -1.54 0.61
CA VAL A 37 -7.96 -1.57 1.65
C VAL A 37 -7.13 -2.83 1.42
N SER A 38 -5.94 -2.66 0.84
CA SER A 38 -5.03 -3.77 0.54
C SER A 38 -4.50 -4.35 1.85
N LEU A 39 -5.00 -5.53 2.23
CA LEU A 39 -4.54 -6.30 3.38
C LEU A 39 -3.18 -6.95 3.12
N GLY A 40 -2.44 -7.25 4.19
CA GLY A 40 -1.15 -7.93 4.13
C GLY A 40 0.06 -7.02 4.33
N ARG A 41 1.24 -7.51 3.95
CA ARG A 41 2.54 -6.89 4.25
C ARG A 41 2.69 -5.51 3.61
N ILE A 42 2.96 -4.51 4.44
CA ILE A 42 3.39 -3.18 4.01
C ILE A 42 4.90 -3.26 3.73
N ARG A 43 5.31 -2.94 2.49
CA ARG A 43 6.72 -3.04 2.05
C ARG A 43 7.36 -1.71 1.69
N ASP A 44 6.53 -0.67 1.57
CA ASP A 44 6.92 0.65 1.12
C ASP A 44 6.69 1.69 2.22
N GLU A 45 7.61 2.64 2.32
CA GLU A 45 7.59 3.69 3.34
C GLU A 45 6.41 4.64 3.15
N ALA A 46 6.14 5.06 1.91
CA ALA A 46 5.04 5.96 1.63
C ALA A 46 3.69 5.29 1.94
N ALA A 47 3.55 4.01 1.58
CA ALA A 47 2.40 3.20 1.96
C ALA A 47 2.24 3.10 3.48
N PHE A 48 3.33 2.93 4.23
CA PHE A 48 3.31 2.92 5.69
C PHE A 48 2.89 4.28 6.27
N LEU A 49 3.57 5.35 5.89
CA LEU A 49 3.32 6.70 6.39
C LEU A 49 1.92 7.21 6.04
N SER A 50 1.37 6.84 4.88
CA SER A 50 -0.01 7.18 4.51
C SER A 50 -1.06 6.66 5.50
N LEU A 51 -0.70 5.70 6.37
CA LEU A 51 -1.59 5.09 7.34
C LEU A 51 -1.37 5.57 8.75
N VAL A 52 -0.12 5.80 9.13
CA VAL A 52 0.24 5.99 10.54
C VAL A 52 0.72 7.39 10.86
N ALA A 53 1.18 8.16 9.87
CA ALA A 53 1.79 9.45 10.12
C ALA A 53 0.78 10.40 10.78
N GLY A 54 1.12 10.88 11.97
CA GLY A 54 0.28 11.78 12.77
C GLY A 54 -0.96 11.13 13.40
N GLN A 55 -1.20 9.84 13.16
CA GLN A 55 -2.30 9.09 13.79
C GLN A 55 -1.85 8.50 15.14
N GLU A 56 -2.82 8.19 16.00
CA GLU A 56 -2.55 7.41 17.21
C GLU A 56 -2.89 5.94 17.00
N LEU A 57 -1.92 5.07 17.21
CA LEU A 57 -2.07 3.62 17.13
C LEU A 57 -2.33 3.08 18.52
N VAL A 58 -3.52 2.54 18.78
CA VAL A 58 -3.90 2.04 20.12
C VAL A 58 -4.10 0.53 20.07
N GLY A 59 -3.35 -0.19 20.92
CA GLY A 59 -3.36 -1.64 21.01
C GLY A 59 -3.41 -2.14 22.45
N GLN A 60 -3.49 -3.46 22.63
CA GLN A 60 -3.64 -4.07 23.96
C GLN A 60 -2.42 -3.81 24.89
N GLY A 61 -1.26 -3.44 24.33
CA GLY A 61 -0.03 -3.17 25.06
C GLY A 61 0.29 -1.69 25.28
N GLY A 62 -0.51 -0.76 24.75
CA GLY A 62 -0.24 0.68 24.85
C GLY A 62 -0.60 1.44 23.58
N SER A 63 0.02 2.60 23.39
CA SER A 63 -0.19 3.47 22.24
C SER A 63 1.10 3.87 21.55
N LEU A 64 1.02 4.22 20.27
CA LEU A 64 2.16 4.68 19.48
C LEU A 64 1.71 5.78 18.53
N ARG A 65 2.40 6.91 18.54
CA ARG A 65 2.30 7.97 17.53
C ARG A 65 3.60 7.97 16.73
N ILE A 66 3.49 7.74 15.43
CA ILE A 66 4.61 7.72 14.48
C ILE A 66 4.52 9.00 13.65
N ASN A 67 5.61 9.76 13.62
CA ASN A 67 5.70 11.02 12.89
C ASN A 67 6.51 10.82 11.61
N ALA A 68 6.15 11.54 10.54
CA ALA A 68 6.86 11.48 9.25
C ALA A 68 8.29 12.04 9.30
N ASP A 69 8.65 12.76 10.37
CA ASP A 69 9.98 13.34 10.58
C ASP A 69 11.02 12.34 11.13
N GLY A 70 10.67 11.05 11.22
CA GLY A 70 11.56 10.04 11.77
C GLY A 70 11.49 9.92 13.29
N THR A 71 10.51 10.52 13.97
CA THR A 71 10.32 10.37 15.42
C THR A 71 9.09 9.53 15.76
N TYR A 72 9.07 8.95 16.97
CA TYR A 72 7.87 8.32 17.53
C TYR A 72 7.81 8.50 19.05
N SER A 73 6.59 8.38 19.58
CA SER A 73 6.33 8.43 21.02
C SER A 73 5.11 7.61 21.39
N GLY A 74 4.95 7.23 22.66
CA GLY A 74 3.77 6.52 23.12
C GLY A 74 3.98 5.80 24.45
N THR A 75 3.30 4.68 24.61
CA THR A 75 3.39 3.80 25.77
C THR A 75 3.54 2.34 25.34
N ASP A 76 4.37 1.58 26.04
CA ASP A 76 4.50 0.14 25.89
C ASP A 76 4.51 -0.52 27.27
N ALA A 77 3.62 -1.47 27.50
CA ALA A 77 3.33 -2.07 28.80
C ALA A 77 3.09 -1.04 29.93
N GLY A 78 2.48 0.10 29.58
CA GLY A 78 2.20 1.20 30.52
C GLY A 78 3.39 2.11 30.82
N LEU A 79 4.57 1.86 30.24
CA LEU A 79 5.75 2.71 30.37
C LEU A 79 5.86 3.66 29.17
N PRO A 80 6.26 4.93 29.38
CA PRO A 80 6.46 5.86 28.28
C PRO A 80 7.64 5.39 27.41
N VAL A 81 7.45 5.45 26.10
CA VAL A 81 8.48 5.14 25.11
C VAL A 81 8.60 6.28 24.10
N SER A 82 9.82 6.54 23.65
CA SER A 82 10.10 7.48 22.58
C SER A 82 11.43 7.15 21.92
N GLY A 83 11.62 7.64 20.70
CA GLY A 83 12.83 7.42 19.94
C GLY A 83 12.72 7.95 18.52
N THR A 84 13.70 7.57 17.72
CA THR A 84 13.70 7.79 16.27
C THR A 84 13.40 6.51 15.54
N TRP A 85 13.06 6.61 14.26
CA TRP A 85 12.87 5.46 13.40
C TRP A 85 13.43 5.73 12.01
N GLU A 86 13.70 4.65 11.30
CA GLU A 86 14.09 4.68 9.90
C GLU A 86 13.37 3.54 9.16
N TRP A 87 13.04 3.79 7.89
CA TRP A 87 12.56 2.73 7.01
C TRP A 87 13.76 2.02 6.37
N ARG A 88 13.89 0.73 6.62
CA ARG A 88 14.86 -0.15 5.96
C ARG A 88 14.08 -1.22 5.23
N ALA A 89 13.55 -0.87 4.06
CA ALA A 89 12.56 -1.66 3.35
C ALA A 89 12.89 -3.18 3.35
N PRO A 90 11.95 -4.06 3.74
CA PRO A 90 10.53 -3.80 3.99
C PRO A 90 10.17 -3.55 5.47
N VAL A 91 11.15 -3.20 6.31
CA VAL A 91 10.95 -3.10 7.77
C VAL A 91 11.10 -1.66 8.28
N TRP A 92 10.38 -1.39 9.37
CA TRP A 92 10.47 -0.18 10.15
C TRP A 92 11.38 -0.44 11.36
N CYS A 93 12.50 0.26 11.47
CA CYS A 93 13.46 0.08 12.54
C CYS A 93 13.33 1.21 13.56
N ALA A 94 12.90 0.86 14.78
CA ALA A 94 12.79 1.79 15.90
C ALA A 94 14.12 1.83 16.65
N ALA A 95 14.61 3.02 16.96
CA ALA A 95 15.75 3.25 17.85
C ALA A 95 15.25 4.00 19.09
N PRO A 96 14.89 3.28 20.17
CA PRO A 96 14.47 3.89 21.41
C PRO A 96 15.63 4.64 22.08
N VAL A 97 15.35 5.73 22.81
CA VAL A 97 16.39 6.50 23.52
C VAL A 97 17.17 5.65 24.54
N ALA A 98 16.54 4.60 25.08
CA ALA A 98 17.08 3.78 26.16
C ALA A 98 17.46 2.34 25.74
N ALA A 99 17.47 2.03 24.44
CA ALA A 99 17.72 0.67 23.96
C ALA A 99 18.34 0.64 22.55
N GLU A 100 18.83 -0.52 22.16
CA GLU A 100 19.27 -0.76 20.79
C GLU A 100 18.08 -0.77 19.81
N ALA A 101 18.39 -0.52 18.54
CA ALA A 101 17.36 -0.50 17.51
C ALA A 101 16.79 -1.90 17.24
N GLU A 102 15.47 -1.99 17.09
CA GLU A 102 14.75 -3.20 16.70
C GLU A 102 13.96 -2.94 15.41
N CYS A 103 13.97 -3.90 14.49
CA CYS A 103 13.26 -3.81 13.22
C CYS A 103 12.00 -4.67 13.20
N PHE A 104 10.90 -4.04 12.79
CA PHE A 104 9.56 -4.61 12.76
C PHE A 104 9.02 -4.63 11.34
N ALA A 105 8.34 -5.70 10.99
CA ALA A 105 7.49 -5.69 9.80
C ALA A 105 6.07 -5.25 10.18
N TRP A 106 5.36 -4.65 9.24
CA TRP A 106 3.98 -4.20 9.46
C TRP A 106 3.03 -4.84 8.45
N ASP A 107 1.92 -5.36 8.96
CA ASP A 107 0.83 -5.88 8.14
C ASP A 107 -0.41 -5.02 8.31
N ARG A 108 -1.13 -4.78 7.22
CA ARG A 108 -2.49 -4.28 7.27
C ARG A 108 -3.45 -5.44 7.50
N ILE A 109 -4.31 -5.30 8.49
CA ILE A 109 -5.30 -6.31 8.88
C ILE A 109 -6.70 -5.69 8.85
N PRO A 110 -7.79 -6.48 8.81
CA PRO A 110 -9.15 -5.92 8.73
C PRO A 110 -9.49 -4.93 9.85
N ALA A 111 -8.93 -5.12 11.04
CA ALA A 111 -9.19 -4.29 12.21
C ALA A 111 -8.19 -3.13 12.41
N GLY A 112 -7.21 -2.94 11.52
CA GLY A 112 -6.17 -1.93 11.65
C GLY A 112 -4.81 -2.39 11.11
N ILE A 113 -3.78 -2.33 11.94
CA ILE A 113 -2.42 -2.72 11.58
C ILE A 113 -1.78 -3.60 12.64
N ARG A 114 -0.88 -4.50 12.22
CA ARG A 114 -0.13 -5.39 13.10
C ARG A 114 1.37 -5.09 12.97
N ARG A 115 2.01 -4.77 14.09
CA ARG A 115 3.48 -4.69 14.22
C ARG A 115 4.02 -6.08 14.53
N ILE A 116 5.02 -6.57 13.80
CA ILE A 116 5.56 -7.93 13.98
C ILE A 116 7.06 -7.85 14.24
N ARG A 117 7.49 -8.43 15.37
CA ARG A 117 8.89 -8.45 15.82
C ARG A 117 9.79 -9.27 14.91
N ASN A 118 11.10 -9.17 15.13
CA ASN A 118 12.13 -9.95 14.42
C ASN A 118 11.92 -9.89 12.90
N GLN A 119 11.76 -8.67 12.37
CA GLN A 119 11.60 -8.41 10.94
C GLN A 119 10.43 -9.17 10.28
N GLY A 120 9.38 -9.48 11.04
CA GLY A 120 8.20 -10.18 10.54
C GLY A 120 8.17 -11.68 10.82
N MET A 121 9.16 -12.23 11.53
CA MET A 121 9.23 -13.65 11.90
C MET A 121 8.82 -13.92 13.36
N GLY A 122 8.58 -12.88 14.15
CA GLY A 122 8.23 -12.99 15.56
C GLY A 122 6.73 -12.88 15.85
N GLY A 123 6.41 -12.73 17.14
CA GLY A 123 5.05 -12.38 17.58
C GLY A 123 4.64 -10.97 17.14
N GLY A 124 3.33 -10.75 17.03
CA GLY A 124 2.75 -9.48 16.60
C GLY A 124 1.90 -8.79 17.67
N THR A 125 1.74 -7.48 17.52
CA THR A 125 0.84 -6.64 18.32
C THR A 125 -0.09 -5.88 17.37
N ASP A 126 -1.38 -5.95 17.64
CA ASP A 126 -2.43 -5.29 16.85
C ASP A 126 -2.73 -3.91 17.39
N TYR A 127 -2.90 -2.97 16.47
CA TYR A 127 -3.27 -1.59 16.74
C TYR A 127 -4.46 -1.19 15.89
N ARG A 128 -5.38 -0.44 16.50
CA ARG A 128 -6.37 0.37 15.79
C ARG A 128 -5.79 1.75 15.56
N ILE A 129 -5.99 2.29 14.36
CA ILE A 129 -5.67 3.68 14.02
C ILE A 129 -6.83 4.55 14.53
N GLN A 130 -6.53 5.62 15.28
CA GLN A 130 -7.51 6.63 15.73
C GLN A 130 -7.38 7.92 14.94
#